data_AF-A0A3S2U3W3-F1
#
_entry.id   AF-A0A3S2U3W3-F1
#
_cell.length_a   1.000
_cell.length_b   1.000
_cell.length_c   1.000
_cell.angle_alpha   90.00
_cell.angle_beta   90.00
_cell.angle_gamma   90.00
#
_symmetry.space_group_name_H-M   'P 1'
#
loop_
_entity.id
_entity.type
_entity.pdbx_description
1 polymer ?
#
loop_
_entity_poly.entity_id
_entity_poly.type
_entity_poly.pdbx_seq_one_letter_code
_entity_poly.pdbx_strand_id
1 'polypeptide(L)'
;MDEELPDDRNLEYDEDTLELTLPSGAKVGHRSLVRYYKQRFGTQRALVLTHNTKAVSRVLKQYKALGWGGDAGSCSALQRQRDMQFVQRMKSRWMLKMGMSNNANRSTSEPKSCSKGDPSGTHQDCHHPADVLILRPDTGLEVLH
;
A
#
# COMPACT_ATOMS: atom_id res chain seq x y z
N MET A 1 73.32 39.85 0.40
CA MET A 1 72.37 40.66 1.18
C MET A 1 71.15 39.80 1.33
N ASP A 2 71.23 38.89 2.30
CA ASP A 2 70.17 37.97 2.65
C ASP A 2 69.10 38.78 3.37
N GLU A 3 67.97 38.99 2.69
CA GLU A 3 66.83 39.73 3.20
C GLU A 3 66.10 38.84 4.20
N GLU A 4 66.44 39.04 5.47
CA GLU A 4 65.93 38.34 6.64
C GLU A 4 64.40 38.57 6.76
N LEU A 5 63.63 37.53 6.42
CA LEU A 5 62.18 37.49 6.58
C LEU A 5 61.85 37.61 8.09
N PRO A 6 61.00 38.55 8.53
CA PRO A 6 60.71 38.69 9.95
C PRO A 6 59.91 37.49 10.46
N ASP A 7 60.41 36.89 11.54
CA ASP A 7 59.83 35.79 12.33
C ASP A 7 58.31 35.87 12.48
N ASP A 8 57.61 34.91 11.87
CA ASP A 8 56.61 33.96 12.41
C ASP A 8 55.98 34.24 13.79
N ARG A 9 55.59 35.49 14.07
CA ARG A 9 54.77 35.80 15.24
C ARG A 9 53.34 36.04 14.79
N ASN A 10 52.56 34.96 14.89
CA ASN A 10 51.11 34.97 15.00
C ASN A 10 50.32 34.89 13.67
N LEU A 11 50.90 34.27 12.64
CA LEU A 11 50.19 33.83 11.44
C LEU A 11 50.09 32.30 11.47
N GLU A 12 49.03 31.78 12.08
CA GLU A 12 48.78 30.33 12.09
C GLU A 12 47.97 29.98 10.85
N TYR A 13 48.60 29.23 9.94
CA TYR A 13 47.94 28.66 8.77
C TYR A 13 47.51 27.23 9.07
N ASP A 14 46.20 26.99 9.02
CA ASP A 14 45.63 25.65 9.16
C ASP A 14 45.41 25.04 7.77
N GLU A 15 46.24 24.06 7.41
CA GLU A 15 46.19 23.37 6.12
C GLU A 15 44.91 22.55 5.93
N ASP A 16 44.32 22.02 7.01
CA ASP A 16 43.14 21.17 6.96
C ASP A 16 41.87 22.02 6.76
N THR A 17 41.75 23.11 7.52
CA THR A 17 40.58 24.00 7.45
C THR A 17 40.70 25.05 6.33
N LEU A 18 41.89 25.19 5.73
CA LEU A 18 42.23 26.20 4.73
C LEU A 18 41.93 27.63 5.24
N GLU A 19 42.22 27.87 6.53
CA GLU A 19 42.00 29.14 7.23
C GLU A 19 43.35 29.75 7.66
N LEU A 20 43.47 31.07 7.54
CA LEU A 20 44.60 31.84 8.07
C LEU A 20 44.11 32.67 9.26
N THR A 21 44.71 32.51 10.43
CA THR A 21 44.47 33.42 11.56
C THR A 21 45.47 34.58 11.50
N LEU A 22 44.96 35.80 11.62
CA LEU A 22 45.81 36.99 11.70
C LEU A 22 46.20 37.27 13.16
N PRO A 23 47.29 38.03 13.40
CA PRO A 23 47.64 38.51 14.74
C PRO A 23 46.54 39.34 15.42
N SER A 24 45.59 39.87 14.64
CA SER A 24 44.39 40.56 15.10
C SER A 24 43.28 39.62 15.62
N GLY A 25 43.46 38.30 15.51
CA GLY A 25 42.48 37.27 15.83
C GLY A 25 41.39 37.07 14.76
N ALA A 26 41.46 37.80 13.64
CA ALA A 26 40.55 37.59 12.52
C ALA A 26 40.92 36.32 11.74
N LYS A 27 39.90 35.54 11.34
CA LYS A 27 40.07 34.37 10.47
C LYS A 27 39.76 34.73 9.02
N VAL A 28 40.69 34.45 8.11
CA VAL A 28 40.53 34.68 6.68
C VAL A 28 40.50 33.33 5.96
N GLY A 29 39.43 33.08 5.20
CA GLY A 29 39.26 31.86 4.43
C GLY A 29 39.99 31.88 3.08
N HIS A 30 40.24 30.70 2.51
CA HIS A 30 40.94 30.58 1.23
C HIS A 30 40.09 30.98 0.01
N ARG A 31 40.75 31.44 -1.06
CA ARG A 31 40.07 31.81 -2.33
C ARG A 31 39.35 30.63 -3.01
N SER A 32 39.79 29.39 -2.74
CA SER A 32 39.18 28.16 -3.25
C SER A 32 37.75 27.95 -2.76
N LEU A 33 37.43 28.45 -1.56
CA LEU A 33 36.14 28.26 -0.91
C LEU A 33 35.17 29.44 -1.06
N VAL A 34 35.53 30.48 -1.84
CA VAL A 34 34.71 31.69 -2.02
C VAL A 34 33.28 31.38 -2.48
N ARG A 35 33.09 30.33 -3.29
CA ARG A 35 31.75 29.87 -3.70
C ARG A 35 30.88 29.47 -2.50
N TYR A 36 31.47 28.78 -1.53
CA TYR A 36 30.78 28.30 -0.33
C TYR A 36 30.58 29.41 0.70
N TYR A 37 31.52 30.34 0.85
CA TYR A 37 31.32 31.50 1.73
C TYR A 37 30.18 32.42 1.25
N LYS A 38 29.91 32.46 -0.06
CA LYS A 38 28.76 33.16 -0.63
C LYS A 38 27.46 32.38 -0.55
N GLN A 39 27.51 31.10 -0.16
CA GLN A 39 26.32 30.27 -0.04
C GLN A 39 25.49 30.74 1.14
N ARG A 40 24.21 31.03 0.88
CA ARG A 40 23.22 31.22 1.93
C ARG A 40 22.58 29.87 2.22
N PHE A 41 22.93 29.25 3.32
CA PHE A 41 22.11 28.16 3.85
C PHE A 41 20.76 28.79 4.24
N GLY A 42 19.66 28.23 3.74
CA GLY A 42 18.34 28.61 4.23
C GLY A 42 18.30 28.46 5.75
N THR A 43 17.39 29.18 6.42
CA THR A 43 17.14 28.94 7.85
C THR A 43 17.10 27.44 8.05
N GLN A 44 17.97 26.94 8.94
CA GLN A 44 18.00 25.53 9.28
C GLN A 44 16.57 25.24 9.66
N ARG A 45 15.84 24.52 8.79
CA ARG A 45 14.50 24.04 9.11
C ARG A 45 14.76 22.98 10.16
N ALA A 46 15.07 23.42 11.38
CA ALA A 46 14.67 22.71 12.57
C ALA A 46 13.23 22.36 12.24
N LEU A 47 13.01 21.07 11.99
CA LEU A 47 11.69 20.54 11.76
C LEU A 47 10.93 21.02 12.99
N VAL A 48 10.22 22.13 12.85
CA VAL A 48 9.35 22.59 13.91
C VAL A 48 8.44 21.40 14.02
N LEU A 49 8.51 20.68 15.14
CA LEU A 49 7.54 19.68 15.54
C LEU A 49 6.23 20.45 15.79
N THR A 50 5.71 21.14 14.77
CA THR A 50 4.31 21.38 14.61
C THR A 50 3.77 19.97 14.46
N HIS A 51 3.37 19.42 15.58
CA HIS A 51 2.82 18.08 15.72
C HIS A 51 1.43 18.10 15.08
N ASN A 52 1.37 18.33 13.77
CA ASN A 52 0.15 18.16 13.01
C ASN A 52 -0.05 16.66 12.76
N THR A 53 -0.25 15.93 13.85
CA THR A 53 -0.47 14.48 13.88
C THR A 53 -1.65 14.09 12.97
N LYS A 54 -2.61 15.00 12.80
CA LYS A 54 -3.77 14.82 11.91
C LYS A 54 -3.39 14.91 10.42
N ALA A 55 -2.55 15.87 10.02
CA ALA A 55 -2.08 15.95 8.63
C ALA A 55 -1.13 14.80 8.31
N VAL A 56 -0.17 14.51 9.20
CA VAL A 56 0.79 13.42 9.02
C VAL A 56 0.08 12.07 8.94
N SER A 57 -0.93 11.80 9.78
CA SER A 57 -1.70 10.54 9.70
C SER A 57 -2.52 10.41 8.41
N ARG A 58 -3.10 11.51 7.89
CA ARG A 58 -3.80 11.50 6.59
C ARG A 58 -2.84 11.19 5.44
N VAL A 59 -1.70 11.86 5.42
CA VAL A 59 -0.65 11.63 4.42
C VAL A 59 -0.16 10.18 4.52
N LEU A 60 0.20 9.70 5.71
CA LEU A 60 0.62 8.31 5.91
C LEU A 60 -0.45 7.30 5.45
N LYS A 61 -1.75 7.57 5.65
CA LYS A 61 -2.83 6.71 5.16
C LYS A 61 -2.91 6.69 3.62
N GLN A 62 -2.68 7.83 2.97
CA GLN A 62 -2.62 7.92 1.50
C GLN A 62 -1.42 7.15 0.95
N TYR A 63 -0.24 7.34 1.54
CA TYR A 63 0.96 6.59 1.13
C TYR A 63 0.79 5.09 1.36
N LYS A 64 0.18 4.67 2.48
CA LYS A 64 -0.17 3.26 2.73
C LYS A 64 -1.16 2.69 1.69
N ALA A 65 -2.13 3.48 1.24
CA ALA A 65 -3.06 3.07 0.18
C ALA A 65 -2.37 2.89 -1.18
N LEU A 66 -1.29 3.62 -1.43
CA LEU A 66 -0.44 3.48 -2.63
C LEU A 66 0.53 2.28 -2.53
N GLY A 67 0.50 1.51 -1.44
CA GLY A 67 1.42 0.38 -1.22
C GLY A 67 2.78 0.79 -0.65
N TRP A 68 2.96 2.06 -0.26
CA TRP A 68 4.18 2.52 0.39
C TRP A 68 4.25 1.99 1.83
N GLY A 69 5.35 1.29 2.17
CA GLY A 69 5.64 0.88 3.54
C GLY A 69 5.72 -0.62 3.80
N GLY A 70 5.88 -1.48 2.79
CA GLY A 70 6.23 -2.91 2.93
C GLY A 70 5.16 -3.82 3.57
N ASP A 71 4.26 -3.25 4.37
CA ASP A 71 3.11 -3.88 5.01
C ASP A 71 1.84 -3.83 4.12
N ALA A 72 2.03 -3.60 2.81
CA ALA A 72 0.95 -3.47 1.83
C ALA A 72 0.00 -4.69 1.84
N GLY A 73 0.46 -5.83 2.34
CA GLY A 73 -0.31 -7.05 2.56
C GLY A 73 -1.11 -7.09 3.86
N SER A 74 -0.54 -6.83 5.04
CA SER A 74 -1.20 -7.22 6.30
C SER A 74 -2.48 -6.42 6.57
N CYS A 75 -2.40 -5.09 6.53
CA CYS A 75 -3.53 -4.26 6.93
C CYS A 75 -4.66 -4.29 5.87
N SER A 76 -4.32 -4.35 4.59
CA SER A 76 -5.27 -4.46 3.48
C SER A 76 -5.87 -5.87 3.38
N ALA A 77 -5.07 -6.93 3.61
CA ALA A 77 -5.54 -8.31 3.61
C ALA A 77 -6.44 -8.60 4.82
N LEU A 78 -6.11 -8.09 6.01
CA LEU A 78 -6.99 -8.20 7.19
C LEU A 78 -8.33 -7.51 6.96
N GLN A 79 -8.33 -6.32 6.33
CA GLN A 79 -9.57 -5.64 5.96
C GLN A 79 -10.36 -6.45 4.94
N ARG A 80 -9.70 -6.91 3.86
CA ARG A 80 -10.30 -7.75 2.82
C ARG A 80 -10.88 -9.05 3.38
N GLN A 81 -10.20 -9.67 4.35
CA GLN A 81 -10.67 -10.89 5.02
C GLN A 81 -11.97 -10.62 5.79
N ARG A 82 -12.05 -9.54 6.57
CA ARG A 82 -13.29 -9.17 7.28
C ARG A 82 -14.43 -8.87 6.32
N ASP A 83 -14.14 -8.15 5.25
CA ASP A 83 -15.13 -7.80 4.23
C ASP A 83 -15.66 -9.07 3.54
N MET A 84 -14.79 -10.04 3.22
CA MET A 84 -15.22 -11.33 2.66
C MET A 84 -16.07 -12.15 3.63
N GLN A 85 -15.73 -12.19 4.92
CA GLN A 85 -16.57 -12.85 5.92
C GLN A 85 -17.95 -12.20 6.02
N PHE A 86 -18.03 -10.87 5.94
CA PHE A 86 -19.29 -10.14 5.94
C PHE A 86 -20.14 -10.45 4.71
N VAL A 87 -19.53 -10.42 3.51
CA VAL A 87 -20.21 -10.75 2.25
C VAL A 87 -20.73 -12.18 2.26
N GLN A 88 -19.92 -13.14 2.72
CA GLN A 88 -20.34 -14.54 2.86
C GLN A 88 -21.54 -14.69 3.79
N ARG A 89 -21.51 -14.02 4.95
CA ARG A 89 -22.61 -14.05 5.94
C ARG A 89 -23.91 -13.46 5.38
N MET A 90 -23.82 -12.34 4.67
CA MET A 90 -25.01 -11.71 4.07
C MET A 90 -25.55 -12.55 2.91
N LYS A 91 -24.68 -13.12 2.08
CA LYS A 91 -25.05 -14.02 0.99
C LYS A 91 -25.78 -15.26 1.50
N SER A 92 -25.23 -15.95 2.51
CA SER A 92 -25.86 -17.15 3.08
C SER A 92 -27.22 -16.84 3.70
N ARG A 93 -27.32 -15.73 4.45
CA ARG A 93 -28.58 -15.28 5.04
C ARG A 93 -29.64 -14.95 3.98
N TRP A 94 -29.25 -14.31 2.88
CA TRP A 94 -30.16 -13.99 1.78
C TRP A 94 -30.62 -15.25 1.02
N MET A 95 -29.71 -16.17 0.71
CA MET A 95 -30.05 -17.43 0.04
C MET A 95 -31.04 -18.27 0.86
N LEU A 96 -30.84 -18.36 2.18
CA LEU A 96 -31.76 -19.06 3.07
C LEU A 96 -33.14 -18.39 3.10
N LYS A 97 -33.18 -17.06 3.26
CA LYS A 97 -34.44 -16.30 3.25
C LYS A 97 -35.21 -16.54 1.95
N MET A 98 -34.53 -16.45 0.81
CA MET A 98 -35.17 -16.58 -0.50
C MET A 98 -35.60 -18.02 -0.78
N GLY A 99 -34.81 -19.02 -0.37
CA GLY A 99 -35.17 -20.44 -0.46
C GLY A 99 -36.40 -20.79 0.38
N MET A 100 -36.44 -20.33 1.64
CA MET A 100 -37.57 -20.58 2.53
C MET A 100 -38.85 -19.88 2.06
N SER A 101 -38.77 -18.67 1.50
CA SER A 101 -39.93 -18.00 0.89
C SER A 101 -40.39 -18.66 -0.42
N ASN A 102 -39.47 -19.31 -1.16
CA ASN A 102 -39.82 -20.05 -2.39
C ASN A 102 -40.52 -21.38 -2.13
N ASN A 103 -40.47 -21.89 -0.90
CA ASN A 103 -41.18 -23.12 -0.56
C ASN A 103 -42.69 -22.84 -0.44
N ALA A 104 -43.06 -21.69 0.12
CA ALA A 104 -44.46 -21.30 0.30
C ALA A 104 -45.17 -20.85 -0.98
N ASN A 105 -44.44 -20.25 -1.94
CA ASN A 105 -45.04 -19.78 -3.19
C ASN A 105 -45.13 -20.87 -4.29
N ARG A 106 -44.28 -21.91 -4.23
CA ARG A 106 -44.31 -23.04 -5.16
C ARG A 106 -45.28 -24.13 -4.72
N SER A 107 -45.51 -24.27 -3.40
CA SER A 107 -46.48 -25.24 -2.87
C SER A 107 -47.94 -24.80 -3.03
N THR A 108 -48.19 -23.50 -3.27
CA THR A 108 -49.55 -22.95 -3.49
C THR A 108 -49.90 -22.76 -4.97
N SER A 109 -48.90 -22.83 -5.87
CA SER A 109 -49.18 -23.03 -7.30
C SER A 109 -49.47 -24.50 -7.54
N GLU A 110 -50.75 -24.85 -7.68
CA GLU A 110 -51.17 -26.17 -8.15
C GLU A 110 -50.34 -26.60 -9.37
N PRO A 111 -49.79 -27.83 -9.39
CA PRO A 111 -49.21 -28.35 -10.62
C PRO A 111 -50.34 -28.44 -11.65
N LYS A 112 -50.30 -27.61 -12.70
CA LYS A 112 -51.18 -27.76 -13.86
C LYS A 112 -51.02 -29.20 -14.35
N SER A 113 -52.08 -29.99 -14.18
CA SER A 113 -52.14 -31.37 -14.63
C SER A 113 -51.91 -31.38 -16.14
N CYS A 114 -50.74 -31.88 -16.56
CA CYS A 114 -50.56 -32.29 -17.94
C CYS A 114 -51.47 -33.50 -18.15
N SER A 115 -52.54 -33.33 -18.92
CA SER A 115 -53.40 -34.41 -19.38
C SER A 115 -52.55 -35.45 -20.10
N LYS A 116 -52.62 -36.69 -19.63
CA LYS A 116 -52.00 -37.85 -20.26
C LYS A 116 -52.46 -37.94 -21.72
N GLY A 117 -51.57 -37.60 -22.64
CA GLY A 117 -51.59 -38.08 -24.02
C GLY A 117 -50.79 -39.39 -24.10
N ASP A 118 -51.22 -40.26 -25.00
CA ASP A 118 -50.98 -41.71 -25.08
C ASP A 118 -49.51 -42.21 -25.07
N PRO A 119 -49.27 -43.48 -24.72
CA PRO A 119 -47.94 -44.05 -24.60
C PRO A 119 -47.46 -44.60 -25.95
N SER A 120 -46.57 -43.89 -26.62
CA SER A 120 -45.70 -44.52 -27.63
C SER A 120 -44.37 -43.77 -27.73
N GLY A 121 -43.26 -44.49 -27.52
CA GLY A 121 -41.91 -44.02 -27.84
C GLY A 121 -40.89 -44.02 -26.70
N THR A 122 -40.22 -45.16 -26.53
CA THR A 122 -38.76 -45.30 -26.28
C THR A 122 -38.10 -44.48 -25.15
N HIS A 123 -37.97 -45.15 -23.99
CA HIS A 123 -36.78 -45.38 -23.16
C HIS A 123 -35.48 -44.54 -23.37
N GLN A 124 -35.09 -43.81 -22.30
CA GLN A 124 -33.73 -43.40 -21.80
C GLN A 124 -32.82 -42.60 -22.76
N ASP A 125 -32.10 -41.55 -22.36
CA ASP A 125 -31.15 -41.45 -21.24
C ASP A 125 -31.07 -40.01 -20.69
N CYS A 126 -31.12 -39.87 -19.37
CA CYS A 126 -30.78 -38.66 -18.65
C CYS A 126 -29.35 -38.78 -18.10
N HIS A 127 -28.36 -38.16 -18.74
CA HIS A 127 -27.09 -37.83 -18.11
C HIS A 127 -26.38 -36.73 -18.89
N HIS A 128 -26.14 -35.58 -18.26
CA HIS A 128 -24.86 -34.85 -18.28
C HIS A 128 -24.79 -34.10 -16.94
N PRO A 129 -23.86 -34.44 -16.03
CA PRO A 129 -23.64 -33.64 -14.83
C PRO A 129 -23.01 -32.31 -15.25
N ALA A 130 -23.62 -31.20 -14.85
CA ALA A 130 -22.96 -29.91 -14.92
C ALA A 130 -21.83 -29.90 -13.88
N ASP A 131 -20.59 -29.92 -14.36
CA ASP A 131 -19.40 -29.82 -13.53
C ASP A 131 -19.46 -28.56 -12.66
N VAL A 132 -19.51 -28.78 -11.34
CA VAL A 132 -19.40 -27.70 -10.35
C VAL A 132 -17.92 -27.32 -10.25
N LEU A 133 -17.52 -26.31 -11.02
CA LEU A 133 -16.19 -25.71 -10.89
C LEU A 133 -16.10 -24.91 -9.58
N ILE A 134 -15.40 -25.47 -8.58
CA ILE A 134 -15.04 -24.75 -7.36
C ILE A 134 -13.68 -24.08 -7.59
N LEU A 135 -13.68 -22.75 -7.74
CA LEU A 135 -12.43 -21.98 -7.69
C LEU A 135 -11.83 -22.04 -6.28
N ARG A 136 -10.72 -22.76 -6.14
CA ARG A 136 -9.81 -22.65 -4.99
C ARG A 136 -8.68 -21.66 -5.32
N PRO A 137 -8.22 -20.86 -4.34
CA PRO A 137 -7.39 -19.69 -4.61
C PRO A 137 -5.93 -19.97 -4.99
N ASP A 138 -5.40 -21.19 -4.83
CA ASP A 138 -3.94 -21.39 -4.87
C ASP A 138 -3.40 -22.43 -5.87
N THR A 139 -4.20 -23.04 -6.74
CA THR A 139 -3.67 -23.84 -7.87
C THR A 139 -4.60 -23.72 -9.07
N GLY A 140 -4.03 -23.54 -10.26
CA GLY A 140 -4.76 -23.31 -11.52
C GLY A 140 -5.75 -24.44 -11.87
N LEU A 141 -6.61 -24.17 -12.87
CA LEU A 141 -7.68 -25.07 -13.31
C LEU A 141 -7.14 -26.47 -13.63
N GLU A 142 -7.60 -27.49 -12.89
CA GLU A 142 -7.61 -28.86 -13.36
C GLU A 142 -9.04 -29.41 -13.41
N VAL A 143 -9.33 -30.11 -14.50
CA VAL A 143 -10.56 -30.89 -14.71
C VAL A 143 -10.25 -32.30 -14.24
N LEU A 144 -10.97 -32.78 -13.23
CA LEU A 144 -10.83 -34.15 -12.74
C LEU A 144 -11.82 -35.04 -13.49
N HIS A 145 -11.30 -36.04 -14.21
CA HIS A 145 -12.05 -37.05 -14.97
C HIS A 145 -12.82 -38.01 -14.07
#